data_AF-A0A6A4WQF9-F1
#
_entry.id   AF-A0A6A4WQF9-F1
#
_cell.length_a   1.000
_cell.length_b   1.000
_cell.length_c   1.000
_cell.angle_alpha   90.00
_cell.angle_beta   90.00
_cell.angle_gamma   90.00
#
_symmetry.space_group_name_H-M   'P 1'
#
loop_
_entity.id
_entity.type
_entity.pdbx_description
1 polymer ?
#
loop_
_entity_poly.entity_id
_entity_poly.type
_entity_poly.pdbx_seq_one_letter_code
_entity_poly.pdbx_strand_id
1 'polypeptide(L)'
;MDSRDVVSAAAPLRYHRNGSMVTDTRALNEDENCYYSGRVRDIDGSSAAVSTCDGISGYLFDGRRTLFVSPAGADGRHYLYREEELTQNRTCGAPEQPAGAAPHHALRVRRSVSAPRGPYNADRRSRYVELVLVVDQEVFHEYGDDLKATVRRTKQIANIVNSVSTAAAACVAGRPGSAE
;
A
#
# COMPACT_ATOMS: atom_id res chain seq x y z
N MET A 1 14.11 -3.78 11.40
CA MET A 1 13.16 -3.73 10.27
C MET A 1 12.73 -5.16 10.06
N ASP A 2 11.45 -5.44 10.27
CA ASP A 2 10.89 -6.78 10.09
C ASP A 2 10.29 -6.81 8.67
N SER A 3 10.75 -7.73 7.83
CA SER A 3 10.18 -7.90 6.50
C SER A 3 8.87 -8.66 6.67
N ARG A 4 7.75 -8.00 6.37
CA ARG A 4 6.44 -8.62 6.31
C ARG A 4 6.02 -8.66 4.86
N ASP A 5 5.52 -9.81 4.41
CA ASP A 5 4.97 -9.96 3.07
C ASP A 5 3.85 -8.94 2.85
N VAL A 6 4.18 -7.89 2.10
CA VAL A 6 3.26 -6.79 1.74
C VAL A 6 2.15 -7.32 0.84
N VAL A 7 2.49 -8.30 0.02
CA VAL A 7 1.59 -8.99 -0.89
C VAL A 7 1.84 -10.47 -0.72
N SER A 8 0.76 -11.25 -0.57
CA SER A 8 0.85 -12.71 -0.46
C SER A 8 1.57 -13.29 -1.69
N ALA A 9 2.50 -14.22 -1.46
CA ALA A 9 3.20 -14.96 -2.51
C ALA A 9 2.27 -15.78 -3.43
N ALA A 10 0.97 -15.88 -3.09
CA ALA A 10 -0.04 -16.57 -3.90
C ALA A 10 -1.02 -15.61 -4.61
N ALA A 11 -0.83 -14.29 -4.52
CA ALA A 11 -1.72 -13.34 -5.15
C ALA A 11 -1.58 -13.38 -6.69
N PRO A 12 -2.69 -13.51 -7.46
CA PRO A 12 -2.63 -13.53 -8.90
C PRO A 12 -2.55 -12.11 -9.48
N LEU A 13 -1.56 -11.86 -10.33
CA LEU A 13 -1.53 -10.69 -11.22
C LEU A 13 -2.35 -10.98 -12.47
N ARG A 14 -3.15 -10.02 -12.89
CA ARG A 14 -4.12 -10.16 -13.99
C ARG A 14 -3.96 -8.99 -14.94
N TYR A 15 -3.65 -9.26 -16.21
CA TYR A 15 -3.44 -8.23 -17.24
C TYR A 15 -3.83 -8.71 -18.63
N HIS A 16 -4.13 -7.77 -19.53
CA HIS A 16 -4.38 -8.09 -20.94
C HIS A 16 -3.07 -8.07 -21.74
N ARG A 17 -2.88 -9.06 -22.61
CA ARG A 17 -1.78 -9.12 -23.58
C ARG A 17 -2.29 -9.70 -24.90
N ASN A 18 -2.08 -8.99 -26.00
CA ASN A 18 -2.52 -9.41 -27.35
C ASN A 18 -4.01 -9.83 -27.42
N GLY A 19 -4.88 -9.05 -26.79
CA GLY A 19 -6.33 -9.30 -26.75
C GLY A 19 -6.76 -10.44 -25.80
N SER A 20 -5.84 -11.14 -25.16
CA SER A 20 -6.14 -12.22 -24.22
C SER A 20 -5.87 -11.82 -22.77
N MET A 21 -6.67 -12.35 -21.85
CA MET A 21 -6.47 -12.17 -20.42
C MET A 21 -5.41 -13.15 -19.93
N VAL A 22 -4.33 -12.63 -19.36
CA VAL A 22 -3.25 -13.40 -18.74
C VAL A 22 -3.41 -13.35 -17.22
N THR A 23 -3.27 -14.51 -16.57
CA THR A 23 -3.17 -14.62 -15.11
C THR A 23 -1.79 -15.17 -14.76
N ASP A 24 -1.00 -14.38 -14.06
CA ASP A 24 0.35 -14.72 -13.63
C ASP A 24 0.39 -14.84 -12.10
N THR A 25 0.69 -16.04 -11.61
CA THR A 25 0.76 -16.32 -10.17
C THR A 25 2.17 -16.22 -9.60
N ARG A 26 3.18 -15.92 -10.43
CA ARG A 26 4.59 -15.84 -10.03
C ARG A 26 5.17 -14.43 -10.16
N ALA A 27 4.58 -13.57 -10.99
CA ALA A 27 5.04 -12.19 -11.19
C ALA A 27 5.18 -11.37 -9.90
N LEU A 28 4.42 -11.71 -8.85
CA LEU A 28 4.50 -11.02 -7.57
C LEU A 28 5.58 -11.58 -6.63
N ASN A 29 6.32 -12.63 -7.01
CA ASN A 29 7.28 -13.31 -6.13
C ASN A 29 8.75 -13.06 -6.51
N GLU A 30 9.01 -12.25 -7.54
CA GLU A 30 10.40 -12.06 -8.02
C GLU A 30 11.26 -11.14 -7.13
N ASP A 31 10.66 -10.39 -6.21
CA ASP A 31 11.32 -9.33 -5.41
C ASP A 31 10.89 -9.39 -3.92
N GLU A 32 11.10 -10.51 -3.22
CA GLU A 32 10.55 -10.72 -1.86
C GLU A 32 11.27 -9.96 -0.73
N ASN A 33 12.48 -9.41 -0.94
CA ASN A 33 13.31 -8.90 0.16
C ASN A 33 13.75 -7.44 0.01
N CYS A 34 12.90 -6.58 -0.55
CA CYS A 34 13.24 -5.17 -0.72
C CYS A 34 12.18 -4.18 -0.24
N TYR A 35 11.05 -4.66 0.28
CA TYR A 35 10.00 -3.84 0.90
C TYR A 35 10.00 -4.01 2.42
N TYR A 36 10.04 -2.90 3.13
CA TYR A 36 10.13 -2.86 4.58
C TYR A 36 9.11 -1.88 5.14
N SER A 37 8.50 -2.23 6.26
CA SER A 37 7.66 -1.31 7.04
C SER A 37 7.96 -1.43 8.52
N GLY A 38 7.59 -0.41 9.30
CA GLY A 38 7.81 -0.42 10.74
C GLY A 38 7.75 0.97 11.37
N ARG A 39 8.49 1.13 12.46
CA ARG A 39 8.59 2.38 13.22
C ARG A 39 10.02 2.92 13.20
N VAL A 40 10.14 4.23 13.38
CA VAL A 40 11.43 4.89 13.58
C VAL A 40 11.93 4.57 14.99
N ARG A 41 13.23 4.27 15.11
CA ARG A 41 13.81 3.98 16.42
C ARG A 41 13.68 5.20 17.32
N ASP A 42 13.38 4.95 18.59
CA ASP A 42 13.33 5.97 19.65
C ASP A 42 12.26 7.07 19.45
N ILE A 43 11.33 6.88 18.51
CA ILE A 43 10.19 7.78 18.27
C ILE A 43 8.89 6.99 18.33
N ASP A 44 8.15 7.16 19.42
CA ASP A 44 6.83 6.55 19.58
C ASP A 44 5.79 7.19 18.66
N GLY A 45 4.82 6.39 18.22
CA GLY A 45 3.80 6.83 17.25
C GLY A 45 4.32 7.07 15.82
N SER A 46 5.62 6.88 15.57
CA SER A 46 6.20 6.98 14.24
C SER A 46 5.81 5.80 13.35
N SER A 47 5.89 6.01 12.03
CA SER A 47 5.73 4.93 11.06
C SER A 47 6.62 5.15 9.84
N ALA A 48 6.99 4.08 9.15
CA ALA A 48 7.79 4.16 7.94
C ALA A 48 7.46 2.99 7.01
N ALA A 49 7.47 3.26 5.71
CA ALA A 49 7.47 2.23 4.67
C ALA A 49 8.50 2.58 3.61
N VAL A 50 9.46 1.70 3.38
CA VAL A 50 10.62 1.92 2.52
C VAL A 50 10.78 0.75 1.55
N SER A 51 11.10 1.06 0.32
CA SER A 51 11.55 0.16 -0.73
C SER A 51 13.04 0.38 -0.98
N THR A 52 13.75 -0.70 -1.26
CA THR A 52 15.17 -0.72 -1.65
C THR A 52 15.39 -1.42 -2.99
N CYS A 53 14.31 -1.75 -3.70
CA CYS A 53 14.36 -2.60 -4.90
C CYS A 53 15.08 -1.92 -6.08
N ASP A 54 15.09 -0.59 -6.10
CA ASP A 54 15.73 0.22 -7.14
C ASP A 54 16.12 1.57 -6.53
N GLY A 55 17.09 1.53 -5.61
CA GLY A 55 17.39 2.62 -4.71
C GLY A 55 16.37 2.78 -3.58
N ILE A 56 16.67 3.68 -2.64
CA ILE A 56 15.81 3.94 -1.48
C ILE A 56 14.64 4.83 -1.88
N SER A 57 13.44 4.38 -1.59
CA SER A 57 12.21 5.14 -1.85
C SER A 57 11.12 4.82 -0.85
N GLY A 58 10.25 5.78 -0.51
CA GLY A 58 9.17 5.54 0.44
C GLY A 58 8.85 6.76 1.30
N TYR A 59 8.29 6.52 2.48
CA TYR A 59 7.93 7.58 3.42
C TYR A 59 8.36 7.27 4.86
N LEU A 60 8.45 8.35 5.63
CA LEU A 60 8.76 8.39 7.04
C LEU A 60 7.80 9.37 7.71
N PHE A 61 7.10 8.94 8.75
CA PHE A 61 6.35 9.80 9.65
C PHE A 61 7.03 9.79 11.02
N ASP A 62 7.54 10.95 11.44
CA ASP A 62 8.29 11.12 12.70
C ASP A 62 7.40 11.42 13.92
N GLY A 63 6.08 11.23 13.81
CA GLY A 63 5.11 11.64 14.83
C GLY A 63 4.57 13.05 14.65
N ARG A 64 5.23 13.88 13.83
CA ARG A 64 4.81 15.27 13.57
C ARG A 64 4.66 15.59 12.09
N ARG A 65 5.57 15.11 11.26
CA ARG A 65 5.64 15.42 9.81
C ARG A 65 5.92 14.16 9.00
N THR A 66 5.43 14.19 7.76
CA THR A 66 5.68 13.16 6.76
C THR A 66 6.80 13.62 5.81
N LEU A 67 7.85 12.81 5.70
CA LEU A 67 8.92 12.96 4.72
C LEU A 67 8.83 11.84 3.70
N PHE A 68 9.12 12.17 2.45
CA PHE A 68 9.23 11.22 1.35
C PHE A 68 10.65 11.19 0.82
N VAL A 69 11.09 9.99 0.45
CA VAL A 69 12.38 9.76 -0.20
C VAL A 69 12.14 9.12 -1.57
N SER A 70 12.84 9.61 -2.59
CA SER A 70 12.84 9.02 -3.93
C SER A 70 14.23 9.07 -4.57
N PRO A 71 14.57 8.13 -5.48
CA PRO A 71 15.84 8.17 -6.20
C PRO A 71 15.85 9.35 -7.17
N ALA A 72 16.97 10.07 -7.25
CA ALA A 72 17.17 11.18 -8.19
C ALA A 72 17.76 10.74 -9.54
N GLY A 73 18.10 9.45 -9.68
CA GLY A 73 18.76 8.85 -10.83
C GLY A 73 19.67 7.71 -10.40
N ALA A 74 20.56 7.29 -11.31
CA ALA A 74 21.47 6.15 -11.09
C ALA A 74 22.75 6.50 -10.31
N ASP A 75 22.96 7.76 -9.94
CA ASP A 75 24.18 8.26 -9.28
C ASP A 75 24.12 8.19 -7.75
N GLY A 76 23.11 7.50 -7.21
CA GLY A 76 22.94 7.30 -5.76
C GLY A 76 22.46 8.54 -5.01
N ARG A 77 22.08 9.62 -5.69
CA ARG A 77 21.43 10.78 -5.05
C ARG A 77 19.94 10.49 -4.83
N HIS A 78 19.39 11.08 -3.78
CA HIS A 78 17.96 10.97 -3.43
C HIS A 78 17.36 12.35 -3.21
N TYR A 79 16.11 12.50 -3.65
CA TYR A 79 15.28 13.62 -3.24
C TYR A 79 14.65 13.30 -1.89
N LEU A 80 14.70 14.27 -0.98
CA LEU A 80 13.98 14.26 0.27
C LEU A 80 13.06 15.47 0.28
N TYR A 81 11.76 15.23 0.47
CA TYR A 81 10.76 16.30 0.45
C TYR A 81 9.69 16.06 1.49
N ARG A 82 9.10 17.15 1.97
CA ARG A 82 8.01 17.11 2.96
C ARG A 82 6.67 17.05 2.25
N GLU A 83 5.71 16.38 2.87
CA GLU A 83 4.32 16.40 2.39
C GLU A 83 3.78 17.83 2.24
N GLU A 84 4.12 18.71 3.18
CA GLU A 84 3.73 20.13 3.20
C GLU A 84 4.25 20.94 2.00
N GLU A 85 5.33 20.47 1.36
CA GLU A 85 5.94 21.13 0.20
C GLU A 85 5.34 20.65 -1.13
N LEU A 86 4.53 19.59 -1.11
CA LEU A 86 3.85 19.08 -2.29
C LEU A 86 2.68 20.00 -2.64
N THR A 87 2.93 20.96 -3.54
CA THR A 87 1.90 21.78 -4.18
C THR A 87 1.12 20.96 -5.21
N GLN A 88 0.25 20.07 -4.73
CA GLN A 88 -0.77 19.44 -5.58
C GLN A 88 -2.12 20.10 -5.38
N ASN A 89 -2.82 20.34 -6.49
CA ASN A 89 -4.22 20.68 -6.44
C ASN A 89 -4.96 19.48 -5.81
N ARG A 90 -5.43 19.63 -4.57
CA ARG A 90 -6.08 18.55 -3.80
C ARG A 90 -7.46 18.15 -4.36
N THR A 91 -7.88 18.76 -5.48
CA THR A 91 -9.06 18.33 -6.22
C THR A 91 -8.67 17.19 -7.18
N CYS A 92 -8.90 15.96 -6.73
CA CYS A 92 -9.12 14.87 -7.67
C CYS A 92 -10.55 15.02 -8.22
N GLY A 93 -10.79 14.71 -9.50
CA GLY A 93 -12.08 14.91 -10.19
C GLY A 93 -13.27 14.11 -9.64
N ALA A 94 -13.20 13.62 -8.40
CA ALA A 94 -14.35 13.11 -7.68
C ALA A 94 -15.15 14.31 -7.13
N PRO A 95 -16.42 14.50 -7.52
CA PRO A 95 -17.26 15.51 -6.89
C PRO A 95 -17.31 15.23 -5.38
N GLU A 96 -17.26 16.27 -4.55
CA GLU A 96 -17.49 16.15 -3.11
C GLU A 96 -18.85 15.49 -2.88
N GLN A 97 -18.86 14.19 -2.65
CA GLN A 97 -20.08 13.51 -2.22
C GLN A 97 -20.27 13.88 -0.75
N PRO A 98 -21.39 14.51 -0.36
CA PRO A 98 -21.69 14.69 1.05
C PRO A 98 -21.66 13.30 1.71
N ALA A 99 -20.98 13.19 2.84
CA ALA A 99 -20.90 11.97 3.63
C ALA A 99 -22.33 11.49 3.95
N GLY A 100 -22.84 10.54 3.15
CA GLY A 100 -24.22 10.06 3.25
C GLY A 100 -25.00 9.95 1.93
N ALA A 101 -24.48 10.41 0.78
CA ALA A 101 -25.21 10.38 -0.49
C ALA A 101 -24.81 9.24 -1.46
N ALA A 102 -24.28 8.13 -0.94
CA ALA A 102 -24.29 6.90 -1.72
C ALA A 102 -25.71 6.32 -1.65
N PRO A 103 -26.46 6.18 -2.76
CA PRO A 103 -27.63 5.33 -2.74
C PRO A 103 -27.15 3.96 -2.26
N HIS A 104 -27.84 3.40 -1.26
CA HIS A 104 -27.64 2.04 -0.80
C HIS A 104 -28.02 1.06 -1.92
N HIS A 105 -27.28 1.04 -3.02
CA HIS A 105 -27.04 -0.20 -3.73
C HIS A 105 -26.26 -1.03 -2.73
N ALA A 106 -27.00 -1.79 -1.91
CA ALA A 106 -26.42 -2.88 -1.14
C ALA A 106 -25.58 -3.66 -2.14
N LEU A 107 -24.25 -3.45 -2.09
CA LEU A 107 -23.31 -4.28 -2.80
C LEU A 107 -23.74 -5.68 -2.40
N ARG A 108 -24.30 -6.42 -3.36
CA ARG A 108 -24.63 -7.83 -3.13
C ARG A 108 -23.28 -8.49 -2.92
N VAL A 109 -22.86 -8.53 -1.67
CA VAL A 109 -21.75 -9.34 -1.20
C VAL A 109 -22.17 -10.75 -1.56
N ARG A 110 -21.66 -11.26 -2.67
CA ARG A 110 -21.75 -12.68 -2.96
C ARG A 110 -21.03 -13.37 -1.81
N ARG A 111 -21.79 -13.89 -0.85
CA ARG A 111 -21.29 -14.78 0.19
C ARG A 111 -20.95 -16.11 -0.47
N SER A 112 -19.87 -16.14 -1.22
CA SER A 112 -19.30 -17.36 -1.79
C SER A 112 -17.81 -17.15 -2.04
N VAL A 113 -17.09 -16.85 -0.97
CA VAL A 113 -15.65 -17.10 -0.89
C VAL A 113 -15.44 -17.64 0.51
N SER A 114 -14.94 -18.86 0.63
CA SER A 114 -14.38 -19.37 1.88
C SER A 114 -13.52 -18.27 2.48
N ALA A 115 -13.82 -17.83 3.71
CA ALA A 115 -13.07 -16.75 4.36
C ALA A 115 -11.56 -17.00 4.12
N PRO A 116 -10.84 -16.06 3.48
CA PRO A 116 -9.42 -16.21 3.25
C PRO A 116 -8.79 -16.62 4.57
N ARG A 117 -7.97 -17.68 4.59
CA ARG A 117 -7.21 -18.00 5.79
C ARG A 117 -6.44 -16.73 6.15
N GLY A 118 -6.74 -16.17 7.31
CA GLY A 118 -6.02 -15.00 7.79
C GLY A 118 -4.52 -15.32 7.92
N PRO A 119 -3.68 -14.29 8.06
CA PRO A 119 -2.25 -14.45 8.27
C PRO A 119 -1.93 -15.37 9.45
N TYR A 120 -0.69 -15.85 9.53
CA TYR A 120 -0.21 -16.64 10.67
C TYR A 120 -0.51 -15.87 11.99
N ASN A 121 -1.28 -16.51 12.90
CA ASN A 121 -1.86 -15.95 14.15
C ASN A 121 -3.21 -15.18 14.04
N ALA A 122 -3.95 -15.35 12.95
CA ALA A 122 -5.33 -14.93 12.82
C ALA A 122 -6.26 -15.56 13.86
N ASP A 123 -7.03 -14.75 14.60
CA ASP A 123 -8.12 -15.19 15.49
C ASP A 123 -9.49 -14.64 15.04
N ARG A 124 -10.55 -15.00 15.77
CA ARG A 124 -11.93 -14.51 15.47
C ARG A 124 -12.11 -13.00 15.60
N ARG A 125 -11.19 -12.29 16.27
CA ARG A 125 -11.23 -10.84 16.47
C ARG A 125 -10.40 -10.08 15.45
N SER A 126 -9.58 -10.80 14.69
CA SER A 126 -8.72 -10.24 13.66
C SER A 126 -9.56 -9.64 12.53
N ARG A 127 -9.23 -8.40 12.16
CA ARG A 127 -9.84 -7.69 11.03
C ARG A 127 -8.80 -7.53 9.94
N TYR A 128 -9.25 -7.66 8.69
CA TYR A 128 -8.39 -7.58 7.51
C TYR A 128 -8.89 -6.52 6.55
N VAL A 129 -7.95 -5.88 5.87
CA VAL A 129 -8.21 -5.04 4.71
C VAL A 129 -7.83 -5.85 3.49
N GLU A 130 -8.80 -6.16 2.63
CA GLU A 130 -8.52 -6.74 1.31
C GLU A 130 -8.21 -5.59 0.35
N LEU A 131 -7.05 -5.66 -0.30
CA LEU A 131 -6.56 -4.63 -1.20
C LEU A 131 -6.55 -5.14 -2.64
N VAL A 132 -7.22 -4.41 -3.52
CA VAL A 132 -7.14 -4.60 -4.98
C VAL A 132 -6.59 -3.33 -5.58
N LEU A 133 -5.45 -3.42 -6.26
CA LEU A 133 -4.84 -2.32 -7.00
C LEU A 133 -5.04 -2.56 -8.49
N VAL A 134 -5.66 -1.59 -9.15
CA VAL A 134 -5.87 -1.59 -10.60
C VAL A 134 -5.00 -0.47 -11.17
N VAL A 135 -4.11 -0.84 -12.07
CA VAL A 135 -3.32 0.12 -12.85
C VAL A 135 -4.03 0.28 -14.18
N ASP A 136 -4.38 1.51 -14.51
CA ASP A 136 -4.97 1.80 -15.81
C ASP A 136 -3.91 1.68 -16.92
N GLN A 137 -4.38 1.72 -18.16
CA GLN A 137 -3.49 1.56 -19.30
C GLN A 137 -2.55 2.76 -19.49
N GLU A 138 -3.02 3.97 -19.20
CA GLU A 138 -2.21 5.19 -19.35
C GLU A 138 -1.03 5.19 -18.37
N VAL A 139 -1.26 4.89 -17.09
CA VAL A 139 -0.20 4.75 -16.09
C VAL A 139 0.75 3.61 -16.46
N PHE A 140 0.25 2.49 -17.01
CA PHE A 140 1.12 1.43 -17.51
C PHE A 140 2.09 1.91 -18.60
N HIS A 141 1.61 2.74 -19.53
CA HIS A 141 2.47 3.38 -20.54
C HIS A 141 3.45 4.38 -19.93
N GLU A 142 3.07 5.14 -18.90
CA GLU A 142 3.99 6.03 -18.16
C GLU A 142 5.14 5.26 -17.49
N TYR A 143 4.91 4.01 -17.09
CA TYR A 143 5.96 3.09 -16.61
C TYR A 143 6.71 2.37 -17.74
N GLY A 144 6.61 2.86 -18.98
CA GLY A 144 7.41 2.41 -20.12
C GLY A 144 7.01 1.03 -20.65
N ASP A 145 5.73 0.66 -20.54
CA ASP A 145 5.22 -0.66 -20.94
C ASP A 145 5.89 -1.83 -20.20
N ASP A 146 6.51 -1.56 -19.04
CA ASP A 146 7.26 -2.53 -18.26
C ASP A 146 6.42 -3.07 -17.10
N LEU A 147 5.94 -4.31 -17.27
CA LEU A 147 5.18 -5.04 -16.25
C LEU A 147 5.92 -5.12 -14.91
N LYS A 148 7.25 -5.30 -14.93
CA LYS A 148 8.04 -5.41 -13.71
C LYS A 148 8.13 -4.06 -13.01
N ALA A 149 8.34 -2.97 -13.74
CA ALA A 149 8.34 -1.62 -13.17
C ALA A 149 6.97 -1.27 -12.56
N THR A 150 5.88 -1.56 -13.26
CA THR A 150 4.51 -1.34 -12.77
C THR A 150 4.20 -2.17 -11.54
N VAL A 151 4.55 -3.46 -11.53
CA VAL A 151 4.39 -4.33 -10.35
C VAL A 151 5.21 -3.82 -9.17
N ARG A 152 6.46 -3.42 -9.39
CA ARG A 152 7.34 -2.88 -8.35
C ARG A 152 6.74 -1.62 -7.72
N ARG A 153 6.20 -0.72 -8.54
CA ARG A 153 5.49 0.48 -8.06
C ARG A 153 4.24 0.11 -7.25
N THR A 154 3.46 -0.83 -7.75
CA THR A 154 2.21 -1.28 -7.12
C THR A 154 2.48 -1.90 -5.74
N LYS A 155 3.51 -2.73 -5.62
CA LYS A 155 3.99 -3.27 -4.34
C LYS A 155 4.47 -2.19 -3.38
N GLN A 156 5.13 -1.14 -3.89
CA GLN A 156 5.54 -0.01 -3.05
C GLN A 156 4.33 0.70 -2.45
N ILE A 157 3.28 0.94 -3.25
CA ILE A 157 2.02 1.52 -2.77
C ILE A 157 1.38 0.62 -1.71
N ALA A 158 1.31 -0.70 -1.98
CA ALA A 158 0.79 -1.66 -1.02
C ALA A 158 1.58 -1.64 0.30
N ASN A 159 2.91 -1.46 0.26
CA ASN A 159 3.74 -1.38 1.46
C ASN A 159 3.41 -0.15 2.31
N ILE A 160 3.16 0.99 1.67
CA ILE A 160 2.72 2.23 2.33
C ILE A 160 1.34 2.02 2.96
N VAL A 161 0.38 1.47 2.21
CA VAL A 161 -0.97 1.18 2.72
C VAL A 161 -0.93 0.23 3.91
N ASN A 162 -0.10 -0.82 3.84
CA ASN A 162 0.08 -1.78 4.93
C ASN A 162 0.64 -1.11 6.20
N SER A 163 1.65 -0.24 6.06
CA SER A 163 2.23 0.52 7.17
C SER A 163 1.20 1.41 7.86
N VAL A 164 0.45 2.21 7.08
CA VAL A 164 -0.60 3.10 7.61
C VAL A 164 -1.72 2.32 8.28
N SER A 165 -2.18 1.23 7.67
CA SER A 165 -3.25 0.38 8.22
C SER A 165 -2.82 -0.29 9.52
N THR A 166 -1.56 -0.72 9.60
CA THR A 166 -0.99 -1.31 10.83
C THR A 166 -0.87 -0.28 11.95
N ALA A 167 -0.41 0.93 11.62
CA ALA A 167 -0.33 2.03 12.59
C ALA A 167 -1.73 2.42 13.14
N ALA A 168 -2.73 2.52 12.25
CA ALA A 168 -4.11 2.81 12.65
C ALA A 168 -4.70 1.71 13.56
N ALA A 169 -4.43 0.44 13.26
CA ALA A 169 -4.86 -0.67 14.10
C ALA A 169 -4.24 -0.62 15.51
N ALA A 170 -2.97 -0.21 15.64
CA ALA A 170 -2.32 0.01 16.92
C ALA A 170 -2.98 1.15 17.72
N CYS A 171 -3.35 2.26 17.06
CA CYS A 171 -4.07 3.37 17.70
C CYS A 171 -5.45 2.95 18.25
N VAL A 172 -6.18 2.09 17.54
CA VAL A 172 -7.50 1.59 17.99
C VAL A 172 -7.35 0.67 19.20
N ALA A 173 -6.29 -0.14 19.25
CA ALA A 173 -6.02 -1.01 20.39
C ALA A 173 -5.52 -0.25 21.63
N GLY A 174 -4.96 0.95 21.46
CA GLY A 174 -4.38 1.78 22.51
C GLY A 174 -5.35 2.71 23.26
N ARG A 175 -6.67 2.62 23.07
CA ARG A 175 -7.63 3.33 23.94
C ARG A 175 -7.82 2.55 25.25
N PRO A 176 -7.25 2.97 26.40
CA PRO A 176 -7.75 2.52 27.68
C PRO A 176 -9.20 2.98 27.78
N GLY A 177 -10.09 2.07 28.18
CA GLY A 177 -11.46 2.43 28.47
C GLY A 177 -11.47 3.56 29.50
N SER A 178 -12.21 4.61 29.22
CA SER A 178 -12.72 5.51 30.24
C SER A 178 -13.63 4.68 31.15
N ALA A 179 -13.03 4.09 32.19
CA ALA A 179 -13.74 3.59 33.34
C ALA A 179 -13.71 4.70 34.39
N GLU A 180 -14.76 5.52 34.37
CA GLU A 180 -15.44 6.02 35.58
C GLU A 180 -16.90 6.31 35.22
#